data_AF-A0AAW8HHN8-F1
#
_entry.id   AF-A0AAW8HHN8-F1
#
_cell.length_a   1.000
_cell.length_b   1.000
_cell.length_c   1.000
_cell.angle_alpha   90.00
_cell.angle_beta   90.00
_cell.angle_gamma   90.00
#
_symmetry.space_group_name_H-M   'P 1'
#
loop_
_entity.id
_entity.type
_entity.pdbx_description
1 polymer ?
#
loop_
_entity_poly.entity_id
_entity_poly.type
_entity_poly.pdbx_seq_one_letter_code
_entity_poly.pdbx_strand_id
1 'polypeptide(L)'
;MIKGNLSKIAYFPVLMIYAGLPLVHDVIPYHRVYNSEDWFALAGMYVLGTLIAFPLLYLLRKSDKNGYGNSVNSIIPRVFITVLMQLVCLYLLWNEPAYLYLSMAVIMGASAVIFGYGKKGLNLLRDKDTGHLYEIRGAKAYRLNDFDAARFQSISMSKGLQFAEFSSSDVTGFDVSSSVQSVNHSFSNTDLIINPTSGMPMVGGISGLDVHGNSWGTNFNEPSSTYDPNRGY
;
A
#
# COMPACT_ATOMS: atom_id res chain seq x y z
N MET A 1 9.03 -18.27 5.35
CA MET A 1 9.48 -17.66 4.07
C MET A 1 8.47 -17.78 2.90
N ILE A 2 7.16 -18.01 3.16
CA ILE A 2 6.14 -18.26 2.09
C ILE A 2 5.20 -17.04 1.84
N LYS A 3 5.21 -16.04 2.72
CA LYS A 3 4.28 -14.89 2.65
C LYS A 3 4.42 -14.05 1.36
N GLY A 4 5.58 -14.07 0.71
CA GLY A 4 5.90 -13.18 -0.42
C GLY A 4 5.42 -13.60 -1.81
N ASN A 5 4.73 -14.74 -1.98
CA ASN A 5 4.27 -15.19 -3.31
C ASN A 5 2.85 -15.80 -3.32
N LEU A 6 2.09 -15.70 -2.22
CA LEU A 6 0.80 -16.39 -2.06
C LEU A 6 -0.20 -16.04 -3.18
N SER A 7 -0.33 -14.75 -3.53
CA SER A 7 -1.25 -14.31 -4.58
C SER A 7 -0.89 -14.91 -5.94
N LYS A 8 0.40 -14.97 -6.29
CA LYS A 8 0.87 -15.53 -7.56
C LYS A 8 0.60 -17.03 -7.64
N ILE A 9 0.90 -17.75 -6.57
CA ILE A 9 0.68 -19.21 -6.48
C ILE A 9 -0.83 -19.49 -6.58
N ALA A 10 -1.66 -18.73 -5.88
CA ALA A 10 -3.10 -18.92 -5.90
C ALA A 10 -3.73 -18.63 -7.27
N TYR A 11 -3.24 -17.62 -8.00
CA TYR A 11 -3.74 -17.28 -9.33
C TYR A 11 -3.16 -18.12 -10.47
N PHE A 12 -2.19 -19.00 -10.19
CA PHE A 12 -1.58 -19.86 -11.19
C PHE A 12 -2.59 -20.73 -11.97
N PRO A 13 -3.57 -21.39 -11.33
CA PRO A 13 -4.58 -22.18 -12.06
C PRO A 13 -5.43 -21.34 -13.02
N VAL A 14 -5.79 -20.11 -12.61
CA VAL A 14 -6.59 -19.18 -13.43
C VAL A 14 -5.85 -18.82 -14.72
N LEU A 15 -4.55 -18.53 -14.60
CA LEU A 15 -3.68 -18.22 -15.75
C LEU A 15 -3.45 -19.44 -16.63
N MET A 16 -3.31 -20.63 -16.03
CA MET A 16 -3.12 -21.87 -16.78
C MET A 16 -4.34 -22.26 -17.61
N ILE A 17 -5.55 -22.16 -17.05
CA ILE A 17 -6.78 -22.42 -17.80
C ILE A 17 -6.89 -21.42 -18.97
N TYR A 18 -6.63 -20.14 -18.71
CA TYR A 18 -6.72 -19.10 -19.73
C TYR A 18 -5.73 -19.30 -20.88
N ALA A 19 -4.45 -19.56 -20.58
CA ALA A 19 -3.41 -19.73 -21.59
C ALA A 19 -3.47 -21.10 -22.29
N GLY A 20 -3.88 -22.14 -21.57
CA GLY A 20 -3.98 -23.50 -22.09
C GLY A 20 -5.21 -23.74 -22.95
N LEU A 21 -6.26 -22.93 -22.82
CA LEU A 21 -7.51 -23.14 -23.52
C LEU A 21 -7.36 -23.22 -25.06
N PRO A 22 -6.73 -22.25 -25.76
CA PRO A 22 -6.60 -22.36 -27.21
C PRO A 22 -5.78 -23.59 -27.64
N LEU A 23 -4.83 -24.05 -26.82
CA LEU A 23 -4.08 -25.27 -27.13
C LEU A 23 -4.97 -26.50 -27.07
N VAL A 24 -5.77 -26.63 -26.01
CA VAL A 24 -6.62 -27.81 -25.78
C VAL A 24 -7.81 -27.83 -26.73
N HIS A 25 -8.43 -26.67 -26.94
CA HIS A 25 -9.64 -26.56 -27.76
C HIS A 25 -9.34 -26.67 -29.26
N ASP A 26 -8.26 -26.02 -29.72
CA ASP A 26 -8.03 -25.82 -31.15
C ASP A 26 -6.77 -26.54 -31.66
N VAL A 27 -5.62 -26.32 -31.02
CA VAL A 27 -4.34 -26.80 -31.56
C VAL A 27 -4.23 -28.32 -31.48
N ILE A 28 -4.41 -28.92 -30.31
CA ILE A 28 -4.29 -30.37 -30.11
C ILE A 28 -5.20 -31.14 -31.10
N PRO A 29 -6.50 -30.82 -31.23
CA PRO A 29 -7.38 -31.54 -32.15
C PRO A 29 -7.16 -31.20 -33.63
N TYR A 30 -6.84 -29.95 -33.99
CA TYR A 30 -6.93 -29.49 -35.38
C TYR A 30 -5.61 -28.98 -36.01
N HIS A 31 -4.47 -29.07 -35.33
CA HIS A 31 -3.17 -28.56 -35.84
C HIS A 31 -2.79 -29.01 -37.27
N ARG A 32 -3.25 -30.20 -37.70
CA ARG A 32 -2.94 -30.73 -39.05
C ARG A 32 -3.71 -30.04 -40.16
N VAL A 33 -4.82 -29.38 -39.83
CA VAL A 33 -5.72 -28.71 -40.77
C VAL A 33 -5.44 -27.21 -40.84
N TYR A 34 -4.59 -26.69 -39.94
CA TYR A 34 -4.29 -25.27 -39.83
C TYR A 34 -3.44 -24.76 -41.00
N ASN A 35 -3.93 -23.71 -41.63
CA ASN A 35 -3.17 -22.93 -42.59
C ASN A 35 -2.29 -21.89 -41.88
N SER A 36 -1.38 -21.26 -42.63
CA SER A 36 -0.50 -20.21 -42.08
C SER A 36 -1.27 -19.04 -41.44
N GLU A 37 -2.43 -18.68 -42.00
CA GLU A 37 -3.32 -17.64 -41.48
C GLU A 37 -3.89 -17.99 -40.09
N ASP A 38 -4.24 -19.25 -39.86
CA ASP A 38 -4.78 -19.73 -38.57
C ASP A 38 -3.73 -19.63 -37.46
N TRP A 39 -2.46 -19.90 -37.79
CA TRP A 39 -1.34 -19.71 -36.87
C TRP A 39 -1.13 -18.24 -36.52
N PHE A 40 -1.27 -17.32 -37.47
CA PHE A 40 -1.22 -15.88 -37.20
C PHE A 40 -2.41 -15.41 -36.37
N ALA A 41 -3.61 -15.93 -36.63
CA ALA A 41 -4.80 -15.63 -35.82
C ALA A 41 -4.62 -16.11 -34.38
N LEU A 42 -4.11 -17.33 -34.19
CA LEU A 42 -3.78 -17.87 -32.87
C LEU A 42 -2.74 -17.02 -32.13
N ALA A 43 -1.66 -16.63 -32.83
CA ALA A 43 -0.64 -15.75 -32.26
C ALA A 43 -1.23 -14.38 -31.86
N GLY A 44 -2.08 -13.81 -32.71
CA GLY A 44 -2.81 -12.57 -32.44
C GLY A 44 -3.70 -12.68 -31.21
N MET A 45 -4.43 -13.79 -31.04
CA MET A 45 -5.25 -14.05 -29.85
C MET A 45 -4.41 -14.12 -28.58
N TYR A 46 -3.22 -14.74 -28.60
CA TYR A 46 -2.32 -14.76 -27.46
C TYR A 46 -1.77 -13.36 -27.12
N VAL A 47 -1.40 -12.57 -28.11
CA VAL A 47 -0.96 -11.17 -27.90
C VAL A 47 -2.09 -10.35 -27.26
N LEU A 48 -3.31 -10.46 -27.78
CA LEU A 48 -4.45 -9.71 -27.28
C LEU A 48 -4.85 -10.18 -25.86
N GLY A 49 -4.85 -11.50 -25.64
CA GLY A 49 -5.13 -12.07 -24.33
C GLY A 49 -4.10 -11.73 -23.25
N THR A 50 -2.82 -11.67 -23.62
CA THR A 50 -1.76 -11.21 -22.69
C THR A 50 -1.89 -9.73 -22.36
N LEU A 51 -2.28 -8.88 -23.32
CA LEU A 51 -2.59 -7.46 -23.05
C LEU A 51 -3.76 -7.31 -22.07
N ILE A 52 -4.82 -8.10 -22.22
CA ILE A 52 -5.98 -8.07 -21.31
C ILE A 52 -5.63 -8.62 -19.92
N ALA A 53 -4.76 -9.63 -19.84
CA ALA A 53 -4.29 -10.18 -18.56
C ALA A 53 -3.23 -9.28 -17.88
N PHE A 54 -2.64 -8.33 -18.60
CA PHE A 54 -1.54 -7.49 -18.10
C PHE A 54 -1.88 -6.72 -16.81
N PRO A 55 -3.07 -6.09 -16.64
CA PRO A 55 -3.43 -5.43 -15.39
C PRO A 55 -3.42 -6.38 -14.19
N LEU A 56 -3.90 -7.62 -14.36
CA LEU A 56 -3.88 -8.64 -13.31
C LEU A 56 -2.44 -9.00 -12.93
N LEU A 57 -1.58 -9.28 -13.94
CA LEU A 57 -0.17 -9.61 -13.74
C LEU A 57 0.59 -8.48 -13.04
N TYR A 58 0.33 -7.23 -13.43
CA TYR A 58 0.88 -6.05 -12.78
C TYR A 58 0.45 -5.95 -11.31
N LEU A 59 -0.84 -6.13 -11.01
CA LEU A 59 -1.35 -6.06 -9.65
C LEU A 59 -0.84 -7.19 -8.75
N LEU A 60 -0.67 -8.40 -9.31
CA LEU A 60 -0.05 -9.54 -8.64
C LEU A 60 1.41 -9.23 -8.31
N ARG A 61 2.19 -8.70 -9.25
CA ARG A 61 3.59 -8.33 -9.04
C ARG A 61 3.74 -7.18 -8.05
N LYS A 62 2.87 -6.18 -8.09
CA LYS A 62 2.83 -5.06 -7.13
C LYS A 62 2.50 -5.53 -5.72
N SER A 63 1.73 -6.61 -5.58
CA SER A 63 1.35 -7.16 -4.27
C SER A 63 2.53 -7.55 -3.40
N ASP A 64 3.60 -8.06 -4.01
CA ASP A 64 4.74 -8.60 -3.26
C ASP A 64 5.72 -7.52 -2.83
N LYS A 65 5.82 -6.42 -3.59
CA LYS A 65 6.78 -5.34 -3.32
C LYS A 65 6.41 -4.49 -2.10
N ASN A 66 5.12 -4.34 -1.81
CA ASN A 66 4.65 -3.36 -0.84
C ASN A 66 4.45 -3.94 0.58
N GLY A 67 4.84 -5.19 0.85
CA GLY A 67 4.67 -5.81 2.17
C GLY A 67 3.21 -6.02 2.62
N TYR A 68 2.25 -5.43 1.92
CA TYR A 68 0.80 -5.65 2.02
C TYR A 68 0.48 -7.07 1.54
N GLY A 69 0.79 -8.04 2.40
CA GLY A 69 0.40 -9.43 2.23
C GLY A 69 -1.11 -9.51 2.23
N ASN A 70 -1.69 -9.84 1.08
CA ASN A 70 -3.08 -10.22 1.00
C ASN A 70 -3.33 -11.39 1.95
N SER A 71 -4.31 -11.26 2.85
CA SER A 71 -4.73 -12.38 3.71
C SER A 71 -5.23 -13.54 2.84
N VAL A 72 -4.82 -14.77 3.19
CA VAL A 72 -5.23 -16.03 2.55
C VAL A 72 -6.75 -16.09 2.38
N ASN A 73 -7.48 -15.66 3.41
CA ASN A 73 -8.94 -15.67 3.46
C ASN A 73 -9.59 -14.71 2.45
N SER A 74 -8.85 -13.73 1.93
CA SER A 74 -9.33 -12.77 0.92
C SER A 74 -9.01 -13.21 -0.51
N ILE A 75 -7.91 -13.93 -0.73
CA ILE A 75 -7.48 -14.38 -2.08
C ILE A 75 -8.25 -15.62 -2.52
N ILE A 76 -8.33 -16.64 -1.66
CA ILE A 76 -8.94 -17.94 -1.99
C ILE A 76 -10.35 -17.79 -2.59
N PRO A 77 -11.30 -17.05 -1.99
CA PRO A 77 -12.65 -16.95 -2.56
C PRO A 77 -12.65 -16.26 -3.92
N ARG A 78 -11.77 -15.28 -4.15
CA ARG A 78 -11.68 -14.58 -5.45
C ARG A 78 -11.20 -15.53 -6.54
N VAL A 79 -10.12 -16.26 -6.27
CA VAL A 79 -9.57 -17.27 -7.17
C VAL A 79 -10.62 -18.34 -7.47
N PHE A 80 -11.27 -18.85 -6.43
CA PHE A 80 -12.32 -19.87 -6.58
C PHE A 80 -13.45 -19.41 -7.49
N ILE A 81 -13.97 -18.20 -7.27
CA ILE A 81 -15.02 -17.62 -8.12
C ILE A 81 -14.53 -17.47 -9.57
N THR A 82 -13.30 -17.01 -9.78
CA THR A 82 -12.78 -16.87 -11.15
C THR A 82 -12.61 -18.21 -11.86
N VAL A 83 -12.11 -19.24 -11.17
CA VAL A 83 -12.01 -20.60 -11.73
C VAL A 83 -13.40 -21.15 -12.03
N LEU A 84 -14.37 -20.98 -11.13
CA LEU A 84 -15.74 -21.44 -11.33
C LEU A 84 -16.35 -20.79 -12.59
N MET A 85 -16.18 -19.47 -12.75
CA MET A 85 -16.67 -18.75 -13.94
C MET A 85 -16.00 -19.25 -15.22
N GLN A 86 -14.68 -19.52 -15.20
CA GLN A 86 -13.98 -20.11 -16.33
C GLN A 86 -14.56 -21.50 -16.68
N LEU A 87 -14.81 -22.35 -15.70
CA LEU A 87 -15.40 -23.68 -15.92
C LEU A 87 -16.83 -23.59 -16.47
N VAL A 88 -17.64 -22.64 -16.00
CA VAL A 88 -18.99 -22.40 -16.53
C VAL A 88 -18.93 -21.97 -18.00
N CYS A 89 -18.03 -21.04 -18.35
CA CYS A 89 -17.83 -20.63 -19.74
C CYS A 89 -17.35 -21.79 -20.62
N LEU A 90 -16.43 -22.62 -20.12
CA LEU A 90 -15.98 -23.82 -20.84
C LEU A 90 -17.12 -24.78 -21.11
N TYR A 91 -18.00 -25.01 -20.13
CA TYR A 91 -19.12 -25.92 -20.29
C TYR A 91 -20.18 -25.40 -21.27
N LEU A 92 -20.54 -24.11 -21.17
CA LEU A 92 -21.64 -23.53 -21.95
C LEU A 92 -21.25 -23.10 -23.37
N LEU A 93 -20.01 -22.63 -23.55
CA LEU A 93 -19.55 -21.99 -24.80
C LEU A 93 -18.56 -22.85 -25.57
N TRP A 94 -18.37 -24.13 -25.21
CA TRP A 94 -17.40 -25.02 -25.86
C TRP A 94 -17.54 -25.05 -27.39
N ASN A 95 -18.77 -25.10 -27.90
CA ASN A 95 -19.00 -25.22 -29.34
C ASN A 95 -18.87 -23.88 -30.10
N GLU A 96 -18.70 -22.78 -29.39
CA GLU A 96 -18.76 -21.42 -29.92
C GLU A 96 -17.44 -20.68 -29.62
N PRO A 97 -16.37 -20.95 -30.39
CA PRO A 97 -15.00 -20.57 -30.02
C PRO A 97 -14.82 -19.06 -29.86
N ALA A 98 -15.44 -18.25 -30.73
CA ALA A 98 -15.34 -16.79 -30.63
C ALA A 98 -15.89 -16.25 -29.31
N TYR A 99 -17.07 -16.73 -28.88
CA TYR A 99 -17.68 -16.32 -27.61
C TYR A 99 -16.95 -16.89 -26.41
N LEU A 100 -16.39 -18.10 -26.53
CA LEU A 100 -15.56 -18.71 -25.51
C LEU A 100 -14.30 -17.88 -25.24
N TYR A 101 -13.55 -17.50 -26.27
CA TYR A 101 -12.33 -16.70 -26.10
C TYR A 101 -12.63 -15.29 -25.59
N LEU A 102 -13.71 -14.66 -26.09
CA LEU A 102 -14.15 -13.35 -25.62
C LEU A 102 -14.55 -13.39 -24.14
N SER A 103 -15.36 -14.37 -23.72
CA SER A 103 -15.81 -14.49 -22.33
C SER A 103 -14.64 -14.76 -21.38
N MET A 104 -13.67 -15.57 -21.78
CA MET A 104 -12.45 -15.80 -21.02
C MET A 104 -11.63 -14.52 -20.83
N ALA A 105 -11.49 -13.70 -21.87
CA ALA A 105 -10.82 -12.41 -21.77
C ALA A 105 -11.57 -11.44 -20.82
N VAL A 106 -12.91 -11.41 -20.89
CA VAL A 106 -13.74 -10.62 -19.97
C VAL A 106 -13.57 -11.06 -18.52
N ILE A 107 -13.53 -12.38 -18.25
CA ILE A 107 -13.28 -12.92 -16.90
C ILE A 107 -11.91 -12.46 -16.38
N MET A 108 -10.87 -12.47 -17.21
CA MET A 108 -9.53 -12.00 -16.83
C MET A 108 -9.54 -10.51 -16.48
N GLY A 109 -10.22 -9.68 -17.27
CA GLY A 109 -10.39 -8.26 -17.00
C GLY A 109 -11.16 -7.99 -15.71
N ALA A 110 -12.30 -8.67 -15.51
CA ALA A 110 -13.12 -8.56 -14.31
C ALA A 110 -12.33 -8.98 -13.05
N SER A 111 -11.54 -10.05 -13.17
CA SER A 111 -10.66 -10.54 -12.11
C SER A 111 -9.62 -9.49 -11.70
N ALA A 112 -9.01 -8.78 -12.65
CA ALA A 112 -8.10 -7.67 -12.37
C ALA A 112 -8.80 -6.55 -11.60
N VAL A 113 -10.01 -6.17 -11.99
CA VAL A 113 -10.79 -5.11 -11.33
C VAL A 113 -11.12 -5.52 -9.89
N ILE A 114 -11.63 -6.73 -9.67
CA ILE A 114 -11.95 -7.26 -8.33
C ILE A 114 -10.69 -7.31 -7.45
N PHE A 115 -9.56 -7.74 -8.02
CA PHE A 115 -8.30 -7.77 -7.31
C PHE A 115 -7.82 -6.37 -6.90
N GLY A 116 -7.99 -5.38 -7.78
CA GLY A 116 -7.65 -3.97 -7.54
C GLY A 116 -8.56 -3.28 -6.52
N TYR A 117 -9.87 -3.54 -6.54
CA TYR A 117 -10.86 -2.86 -5.68
C TYR A 117 -10.64 -3.14 -4.18
N GLY A 118 -10.05 -4.29 -3.84
CA GLY A 118 -9.70 -4.64 -2.46
C GLY A 118 -8.46 -3.92 -1.90
N LYS A 119 -7.72 -3.15 -2.70
CA LYS A 119 -6.43 -2.53 -2.33
C LYS A 119 -6.53 -1.03 -2.05
N LYS A 120 -7.56 -0.58 -1.34
CA LYS A 120 -7.46 0.72 -0.66
C LYS A 120 -6.59 0.52 0.57
N GLY A 121 -5.28 0.79 0.42
CA GLY A 121 -4.44 1.10 1.57
C GLY A 121 -5.12 2.25 2.28
N LEU A 122 -5.67 1.98 3.46
CA LEU A 122 -6.16 3.04 4.30
C LEU A 122 -4.93 3.87 4.65
N ASN A 123 -4.94 5.16 4.33
CA ASN A 123 -3.88 6.11 4.69
C ASN A 123 -3.89 6.34 6.21
N LEU A 124 -3.69 5.28 6.97
CA LEU A 124 -3.80 5.25 8.41
C LEU A 124 -2.41 5.05 9.00
N LEU A 125 -2.05 5.99 9.87
CA LEU A 125 -0.87 5.93 10.70
C LEU A 125 -1.28 5.56 12.12
N ARG A 126 -0.45 4.77 12.80
CA ARG A 126 -0.59 4.49 14.22
C ARG A 126 0.61 5.07 14.96
N ASP A 127 0.34 5.83 16.00
CA ASP A 127 1.36 6.26 16.94
C ASP A 127 1.68 5.11 17.92
N LYS A 128 2.96 4.75 18.05
CA LYS A 128 3.43 3.71 18.97
C LYS A 128 3.37 4.15 20.43
N ASP A 129 3.56 5.44 20.68
CA ASP A 129 3.71 5.97 22.04
C ASP A 129 2.34 6.14 22.71
N THR A 130 1.35 6.59 21.94
CA THR A 130 -0.01 6.87 22.44
C THR A 130 -1.03 5.80 22.02
N GLY A 131 -0.73 5.03 20.97
CA GLY A 131 -1.67 4.08 20.38
C GLY A 131 -2.75 4.72 19.51
N HIS A 132 -2.75 6.04 19.32
CA HIS A 132 -3.74 6.75 18.52
C HIS A 132 -3.59 6.46 17.02
N LEU A 133 -4.73 6.43 16.32
CA LEU A 133 -4.77 6.32 14.87
C LEU A 133 -4.99 7.69 14.22
N TYR A 134 -4.30 7.92 13.11
CA TYR A 134 -4.39 9.13 12.31
C TYR A 134 -4.71 8.79 10.85
N GLU A 135 -5.59 9.54 10.23
CA GLU A 135 -5.90 9.46 8.80
C GLU A 135 -5.17 10.58 8.04
N ILE A 136 -4.33 10.22 7.05
CA ILE A 136 -3.66 11.19 6.19
C ILE A 136 -4.62 11.63 5.09
N ARG A 137 -5.00 12.91 5.13
CA ARG A 137 -5.74 13.59 4.07
C ARG A 137 -4.89 14.73 3.53
N GLY A 138 -4.32 14.54 2.34
CA GLY A 138 -3.36 15.48 1.77
C GLY A 138 -2.07 15.56 2.59
N ALA A 139 -1.66 16.78 2.98
CA ALA A 139 -0.46 17.03 3.79
C ALA A 139 -0.75 17.12 5.31
N LYS A 140 -1.92 16.64 5.76
CA LYS A 140 -2.34 16.70 7.16
C LYS A 140 -2.78 15.31 7.65
N ALA A 141 -2.43 15.00 8.89
CA ALA A 141 -2.84 13.82 9.63
C ALA A 141 -3.95 14.20 10.61
N TYR A 142 -5.10 13.57 10.50
CA TYR A 142 -6.28 13.83 11.33
C TYR A 142 -6.42 12.69 12.34
N ARG A 143 -6.46 13.01 13.63
CA ARG A 143 -6.70 12.01 14.67
C ARG A 143 -8.11 11.44 14.52
N LEU A 144 -8.23 10.12 14.54
CA LEU A 144 -9.51 9.44 14.52
C LEU A 144 -10.16 9.49 15.90
N ASN A 145 -11.48 9.67 15.91
CA ASN A 145 -12.28 9.51 17.12
C ASN A 145 -12.28 8.05 17.57
N ASP A 146 -12.48 7.81 18.86
CA ASP A 146 -12.38 6.47 19.46
C ASP A 146 -13.30 5.43 18.80
N PHE A 147 -14.49 5.86 18.36
CA PHE A 147 -15.43 5.01 17.63
C PHE A 147 -14.86 4.53 16.27
N ASP A 148 -14.30 5.45 15.48
CA ASP A 148 -13.71 5.11 14.19
C ASP A 148 -12.40 4.33 14.36
N ALA A 149 -11.59 4.69 15.36
CA ALA A 149 -10.37 3.97 15.71
C ALA A 149 -10.67 2.50 16.09
N ALA A 150 -11.70 2.24 16.90
CA ALA A 150 -12.13 0.88 17.26
C ALA A 150 -12.59 0.07 16.04
N ARG A 151 -13.28 0.71 15.07
CA ARG A 151 -13.65 0.09 13.80
C ARG A 151 -12.42 -0.31 12.99
N PHE A 152 -11.41 0.57 12.90
CA PHE A 152 -10.19 0.24 12.15
C PHE A 152 -9.31 -0.80 12.87
N GLN A 153 -9.24 -0.76 14.20
CA GLN A 153 -8.53 -1.77 14.99
C GLN A 153 -9.17 -3.17 14.87
N SER A 154 -10.50 -3.26 14.93
CA SER A 154 -11.21 -4.53 14.72
C SER A 154 -11.04 -5.06 13.28
N ILE A 155 -11.00 -4.16 12.29
CA ILE A 155 -10.66 -4.50 10.90
C ILE A 155 -9.20 -4.98 10.78
N SER A 156 -8.27 -4.35 11.48
CA SER A 156 -6.86 -4.78 11.52
C SER A 156 -6.70 -6.18 12.08
N MET A 157 -7.33 -6.47 13.24
CA MET A 157 -7.26 -7.80 13.85
C MET A 157 -7.94 -8.88 12.99
N SER A 158 -9.05 -8.57 12.32
CA SER A 158 -9.80 -9.55 11.52
C SER A 158 -9.29 -9.75 10.10
N LYS A 159 -8.75 -8.70 9.45
CA LYS A 159 -8.34 -8.71 8.05
C LYS A 159 -6.83 -8.59 7.83
N GLY A 160 -6.03 -8.49 8.91
CA GLY A 160 -4.58 -8.40 8.84
C GLY A 160 -4.08 -7.09 8.26
N LEU A 161 -4.81 -5.98 8.50
CA LEU A 161 -4.40 -4.66 8.06
C LEU A 161 -3.17 -4.22 8.88
N GLN A 162 -2.02 -4.05 8.23
CA GLN A 162 -0.87 -3.42 8.90
C GLN A 162 -1.00 -1.92 8.77
N PHE A 163 -0.94 -1.21 9.90
CA PHE A 163 -0.85 0.24 9.93
C PHE A 163 0.61 0.65 9.72
N ALA A 164 0.84 1.77 9.06
CA ALA A 164 2.15 2.40 9.10
C ALA A 164 2.33 3.00 10.50
N GLU A 165 3.46 2.73 11.16
CA GLU A 165 3.69 3.14 12.54
C GLU A 165 4.72 4.26 12.60
N PHE A 166 4.52 5.21 13.51
CA PHE A 166 5.50 6.23 13.87
C PHE A 166 5.54 6.39 15.40
N SER A 167 6.64 6.91 15.95
CA SER A 167 6.71 7.35 17.35
C SER A 167 6.55 8.85 17.39
N SER A 168 5.56 9.36 18.12
CA SER A 168 5.40 10.80 18.34
C SER A 168 6.55 11.40 19.14
N SER A 169 7.18 10.62 20.02
CA SER A 169 8.38 11.00 20.79
C SER A 169 9.60 11.32 19.91
N ASP A 170 9.70 10.69 18.73
CA ASP A 170 10.75 10.95 17.75
C ASP A 170 10.47 12.20 16.89
N VAL A 171 9.29 12.82 17.03
CA VAL A 171 8.86 13.95 16.21
C VAL A 171 8.86 15.23 17.04
N THR A 172 9.86 16.09 16.79
CA THR A 172 9.98 17.39 17.43
C THR A 172 8.78 18.29 17.11
N GLY A 173 8.10 18.80 18.14
CA GLY A 173 6.94 19.67 18.00
C GLY A 173 5.62 18.95 17.74
N PHE A 174 5.57 17.62 17.94
CA PHE A 174 4.34 16.85 17.83
C PHE A 174 3.39 17.13 19.02
N ASP A 175 2.25 17.75 18.72
CA ASP A 175 1.21 18.01 19.73
C ASP A 175 0.22 16.84 19.83
N VAL A 176 0.42 15.97 20.82
CA VAL A 176 -0.45 14.80 21.11
C VAL A 176 -1.91 15.20 21.38
N SER A 177 -2.14 16.42 21.86
CA SER A 177 -3.48 16.92 22.18
C SER A 177 -4.24 17.45 20.94
N SER A 178 -3.52 17.73 19.85
CA SER A 178 -4.13 18.21 18.61
C SER A 178 -4.87 17.11 17.86
N SER A 179 -6.05 17.47 17.32
CA SER A 179 -6.81 16.63 16.40
C SER A 179 -6.29 16.67 14.96
N VAL A 180 -5.39 17.61 14.63
CA VAL A 180 -4.83 17.80 13.29
C VAL A 180 -3.33 18.10 13.38
N GLN A 181 -2.55 17.30 12.66
CA GLN A 181 -1.08 17.35 12.62
C GLN A 181 -0.61 17.62 11.19
N SER A 182 0.42 18.43 10.99
CA SER A 182 1.04 18.63 9.67
C SER A 182 2.00 17.49 9.34
N VAL A 183 1.96 16.96 8.13
CA VAL A 183 2.83 15.84 7.70
C VAL A 183 4.21 16.33 7.23
N ASN A 184 4.43 17.65 7.12
CA ASN A 184 5.74 18.23 6.82
C ASN A 184 6.60 18.34 8.08
N HIS A 185 6.92 17.21 8.70
CA HIS A 185 8.06 17.16 9.61
C HIS A 185 9.27 16.70 8.80
N SER A 186 10.10 17.66 8.41
CA SER A 186 11.47 17.34 8.03
C SER A 186 12.10 16.67 9.24
N PHE A 187 12.53 15.40 9.10
CA PHE A 187 13.44 14.71 10.01
C PHE A 187 14.83 15.38 9.94
N SER A 188 14.85 16.67 10.24
CA SER A 188 16.04 17.36 10.67
C SER A 188 16.14 17.01 12.14
N ASN A 189 17.20 16.32 12.55
CA ASN A 189 17.74 16.47 13.90
C ASN A 189 17.97 17.97 14.11
N THR A 190 16.94 18.73 14.45
CA THR A 190 17.15 19.99 15.12
C THR A 190 17.54 19.56 16.52
N ASP A 191 18.85 19.35 16.70
CA ASP A 191 19.47 19.33 18.01
C ASP A 191 18.77 20.43 18.83
N LEU A 192 18.27 20.05 20.00
CA LEU A 192 17.58 20.97 20.88
C LEU A 192 18.64 21.97 21.35
N ILE A 193 18.79 23.04 20.60
CA ILE A 193 19.87 24.02 20.74
C ILE A 193 19.50 24.86 21.97
N ILE A 194 20.25 24.67 23.06
CA ILE A 194 20.05 25.37 24.33
C ILE A 194 20.96 26.59 24.35
N ASN A 195 20.39 27.77 24.56
CA ASN A 195 21.16 29.00 24.69
C ASN A 195 22.18 28.85 25.84
N PRO A 196 23.50 28.93 25.59
CA PRO A 196 24.50 28.63 26.59
C PRO A 196 24.50 29.62 27.77
N THR A 197 23.96 30.83 27.59
CA THR A 197 23.92 31.86 28.63
C THR A 197 22.68 31.83 29.51
N SER A 198 21.51 31.45 28.97
CA SER A 198 20.25 31.36 29.72
C SER A 198 19.88 29.92 30.11
N GLY A 199 20.47 28.91 29.47
CA GLY A 199 20.07 27.52 29.64
C GLY A 199 18.68 27.21 29.07
N MET A 200 18.10 28.14 28.32
CA MET A 200 16.75 28.02 27.75
C MET A 200 16.80 27.48 26.32
N PRO A 201 15.81 26.67 25.91
CA PRO A 201 15.74 26.14 24.54
C PRO A 201 15.51 27.26 23.53
N MET A 202 16.20 27.16 22.38
CA MET A 202 16.10 28.12 21.28
C MET A 202 15.00 27.74 20.29
N VAL A 203 14.16 28.71 19.93
CA VAL A 203 13.19 28.59 18.83
C VAL A 203 13.85 29.08 17.55
N GLY A 204 14.11 28.16 16.59
CA GLY A 204 14.77 28.49 15.32
C GLY A 204 16.27 28.17 15.26
N GLY A 205 16.80 27.40 16.21
CA GLY A 205 18.22 27.00 16.26
C GLY A 205 19.16 28.12 16.73
N ILE A 206 20.44 28.10 16.34
CA ILE A 206 21.46 29.06 16.79
C ILE A 206 21.13 30.50 16.36
N SER A 207 20.46 30.69 15.22
CA SER A 207 19.99 32.01 14.76
C SER A 207 18.62 32.41 15.33
N GLY A 208 18.06 31.58 16.21
CA GLY A 208 16.74 31.76 16.80
C GLY A 208 16.75 32.70 18.01
N LEU A 209 15.63 32.69 18.73
CA LEU A 209 15.48 33.37 20.02
C LEU A 209 15.03 32.36 21.08
N ASP A 210 15.48 32.55 22.32
CA ASP A 210 14.90 31.84 23.46
C ASP A 210 13.54 32.44 23.87
N VAL A 211 12.91 31.82 24.88
CA VAL A 211 11.57 32.24 25.36
C VAL A 211 11.55 33.64 25.98
N HIS A 212 12.71 34.17 26.37
CA HIS A 212 12.88 35.52 26.89
C HIS A 212 13.29 36.51 25.77
N GLY A 213 13.36 36.05 24.52
CA GLY A 213 13.73 36.86 23.37
C GLY A 213 15.23 37.14 23.27
N ASN A 214 16.08 36.36 23.93
CA ASN A 214 17.53 36.48 23.78
C ASN A 214 18.01 35.67 22.57
N SER A 215 18.98 36.22 21.84
CA SER A 215 19.73 35.49 20.81
C SER A 215 20.77 34.56 21.44
N TRP A 216 21.32 33.64 20.64
CA TRP A 216 22.35 32.69 21.08
C TRP A 216 23.53 33.38 21.78
N GLY A 217 23.86 32.92 22.98
CA GLY A 217 24.97 33.46 23.76
C GLY A 217 24.67 34.81 24.42
N THR A 218 23.39 35.22 24.48
CA THR A 218 22.97 36.43 25.18
C THR A 218 21.92 36.14 26.27
N ASN A 219 21.78 37.05 27.22
CA ASN A 219 20.83 36.98 28.34
C ASN A 219 20.31 38.38 28.76
N PHE A 220 20.24 39.33 27.82
CA PHE A 220 19.88 40.72 28.10
C PHE A 220 18.50 40.91 28.73
N ASN A 221 17.56 40.02 28.42
CA ASN A 221 16.19 40.09 28.89
C ASN A 221 15.93 39.25 30.14
N GLU A 222 16.98 38.70 30.78
CA GLU A 222 16.85 37.90 31.99
C GLU A 222 17.11 38.73 33.27
N PRO A 223 16.23 38.62 34.30
CA PRO A 223 16.40 39.35 35.55
C PRO A 223 17.56 38.83 36.42
N SER A 224 18.12 37.66 36.12
CA SER A 224 19.29 37.10 36.82
C SER A 224 20.03 36.09 35.95
N SER A 225 21.29 36.35 35.66
CA SER A 225 22.20 35.44 34.93
C SER A 225 22.50 34.19 35.76
N THR A 226 22.13 33.01 35.25
CA THR A 226 22.51 31.70 35.83
C THR A 226 23.76 31.11 35.16
N TYR A 227 24.48 31.91 34.35
CA TYR A 227 25.66 31.46 33.61
C TYR A 227 26.80 31.07 34.56
N ASP A 228 27.16 29.78 34.57
CA ASP A 228 28.31 29.24 35.28
C ASP A 228 29.48 29.01 34.29
N PRO A 229 30.51 29.88 34.28
CA PRO A 229 31.64 29.76 33.37
C PRO A 229 32.52 28.52 33.62
N ASN A 230 32.29 27.76 34.70
CA ASN A 230 33.03 26.54 35.00
C ASN A 230 32.34 25.27 34.49
N ARG A 231 31.11 25.38 33.96
CA ARG A 231 30.36 24.24 33.43
C ARG A 231 30.76 24.06 31.96
N GLY A 232 31.73 23.18 31.71
CA GLY A 232 32.15 22.84 30.34
C GLY A 232 30.97 22.25 29.56
N TYR A 233 30.51 22.96 28.54
CA TYR A 233 29.51 22.53 27.56
C TYR A 233 30.19 21.98 26.30
#